data_AF-A0AA38IU51-F1
#
_entry.id   AF-A0AA38IU51-F1
#
_cell.length_a   1.000
_cell.length_b   1.000
_cell.length_c   1.000
_cell.angle_alpha   90.00
_cell.angle_beta   90.00
_cell.angle_gamma   90.00
#
_symmetry.space_group_name_H-M   'P 1'
#
loop_
_entity.id
_entity.type
_entity.pdbx_description
1 polymer ?
#
loop_
_entity_poly.entity_id
_entity_poly.type
_entity_poly.pdbx_seq_one_letter_code
_entity_poly.pdbx_strand_id
1 'polypeptide(L)'
;MKEDFLERCRQCLITCCENIKDRYDFSNDLWFLVDNFNPCKVLSKESGLQSLYDIIKLTPRIVNDLEVIQSIDDEWRAIPNYYDILMLNVNDETDDFWAKLNVKDGIILSCLKMSLIKC
;
A
#
# COMPACT_ATOMS: atom_id res chain seq x y z
N MET A 1 -6.69 29.27 32.40
CA MET A 1 -7.75 28.39 31.85
C MET A 1 -7.59 28.09 30.36
N LYS A 2 -7.58 29.08 29.45
CA LYS A 2 -7.33 28.85 28.01
C LYS A 2 -5.89 28.40 27.72
N GLU A 3 -4.92 29.02 28.38
CA GLU A 3 -3.50 28.66 28.27
C GLU A 3 -3.24 27.23 28.79
N ASP A 4 -3.82 26.86 29.94
CA ASP A 4 -3.71 25.49 30.48
C ASP A 4 -4.35 24.44 29.58
N PHE A 5 -5.43 24.79 28.87
CA PHE A 5 -6.04 23.90 27.90
C PHE A 5 -5.13 23.70 26.68
N LEU A 6 -4.59 24.78 26.12
CA LEU A 6 -3.68 24.72 24.98
C LEU A 6 -2.39 23.95 25.32
N GLU A 7 -1.84 24.15 26.51
CA GLU A 7 -0.63 23.43 26.94
C GLU A 7 -0.90 21.92 27.09
N ARG A 8 -2.08 21.53 27.61
CA ARG A 8 -2.47 20.12 27.67
C ARG A 8 -2.68 19.49 26.29
N CYS A 9 -3.28 20.22 25.36
CA CYS A 9 -3.39 19.76 23.96
C CYS A 9 -2.00 19.59 23.33
N ARG A 10 -1.09 20.54 23.58
CA ARG A 10 0.30 20.47 23.09
C ARG A 10 1.02 19.25 23.64
N GLN A 11 0.93 19.01 24.95
CA GLN A 11 1.55 17.85 25.60
C GLN A 11 0.95 16.54 25.06
N CYS A 12 -0.37 16.46 24.89
CA CYS A 12 -1.03 15.32 24.29
C CYS A 12 -0.49 15.03 22.87
N LEU A 13 -0.38 16.06 22.03
CA LEU A 13 0.17 15.91 20.67
C LEU A 13 1.64 15.47 20.68
N ILE A 14 2.47 16.04 21.56
CA ILE A 14 3.88 15.63 21.71
C ILE A 14 3.96 14.15 22.08
N THR A 15 3.24 13.74 23.12
CA THR A 15 3.22 12.34 23.58
C THR A 15 2.68 11.40 22.50
N CYS A 16 1.66 11.79 21.74
CA CYS A 16 1.19 11.00 20.59
C CYS A 16 2.29 10.82 19.55
N CYS A 17 2.97 11.91 19.15
CA CYS A 17 4.05 11.86 18.17
C CYS A 17 5.24 11.01 18.64
N GLU A 18 5.62 11.10 19.92
CA GLU A 18 6.68 10.27 20.53
C GLU A 18 6.30 8.80 20.49
N ASN A 19 5.09 8.45 20.94
CA ASN A 19 4.61 7.06 20.90
C ASN A 19 4.53 6.49 19.48
N ILE A 20 4.18 7.31 18.48
CA ILE A 20 4.19 6.88 17.08
C ILE A 20 5.63 6.65 16.62
N LYS A 21 6.58 7.54 16.94
CA LYS A 21 8.02 7.39 16.63
C LYS A 21 8.64 6.17 17.29
N ASP A 22 8.26 5.84 18.50
CA ASP A 22 8.80 4.67 19.20
C ASP A 22 8.28 3.35 18.60
N ARG A 23 7.07 3.36 18.02
CA ARG A 23 6.45 2.17 17.42
C ARG A 23 6.87 1.92 15.98
N TYR A 24 7.16 2.98 15.24
CA TYR A 24 7.44 2.89 13.81
C TYR A 24 8.82 3.46 13.50
N ASP A 25 9.64 2.62 12.87
CA ASP A 25 10.91 3.07 12.31
C ASP A 25 10.63 3.92 11.06
N PHE A 26 10.65 5.24 11.23
CA PHE A 26 10.47 6.21 10.15
C PHE A 26 11.67 6.28 9.19
N SER A 27 12.80 5.65 9.52
CA SER A 27 13.92 5.49 8.60
C SER A 27 13.76 4.27 7.69
N ASN A 28 12.71 3.47 7.89
CA ASN A 28 12.45 2.29 7.07
C ASN A 28 11.97 2.68 5.66
N ASP A 29 12.72 2.25 4.67
CA ASP A 29 12.45 2.51 3.25
C ASP A 29 11.07 2.01 2.79
N LEU A 30 10.50 1.03 3.49
CA LEU A 30 9.18 0.48 3.21
C LEU A 30 8.08 1.55 3.22
N TRP A 31 8.19 2.58 4.07
CA TRP A 31 7.20 3.66 4.10
C TRP A 31 7.12 4.45 2.80
N PHE A 32 8.26 4.63 2.11
CA PHE A 32 8.29 5.31 0.82
C PHE A 32 7.77 4.41 -0.30
N LEU A 33 7.99 3.10 -0.18
CA LEU A 33 7.54 2.14 -1.17
C LEU A 33 6.03 1.83 -1.06
N VAL A 34 5.42 1.98 0.12
CA VAL A 34 3.96 1.77 0.30
C VAL A 34 3.12 2.76 -0.52
N ASP A 35 3.64 3.94 -0.81
CA ASP A 35 2.96 4.91 -1.68
C ASP A 35 2.76 4.38 -3.11
N ASN A 36 3.49 3.33 -3.52
CA ASN A 36 3.24 2.64 -4.79
C ASN A 36 1.87 1.93 -4.82
N PHE A 37 1.24 1.68 -3.67
CA PHE A 37 -0.14 1.18 -3.56
C PHE A 37 -1.20 2.30 -3.50
N ASN A 38 -0.84 3.53 -3.83
CA ASN A 38 -1.83 4.59 -3.97
C ASN A 38 -2.60 4.43 -5.31
N PRO A 39 -3.94 4.33 -5.30
CA PRO A 39 -4.75 4.21 -6.52
C PRO A 39 -4.42 5.24 -7.61
N CYS A 40 -4.15 6.48 -7.22
CA CYS A 40 -3.78 7.55 -8.14
C CYS A 40 -2.46 7.25 -8.87
N LYS A 41 -1.48 6.68 -8.16
CA LYS A 41 -0.20 6.28 -8.77
C LYS A 41 -0.35 5.03 -9.61
N VAL A 42 -1.10 4.05 -9.11
CA VAL A 42 -1.34 2.77 -9.78
C VAL A 42 -1.97 2.95 -11.14
N LEU A 43 -2.91 3.89 -11.28
CA LEU A 43 -3.56 4.18 -12.56
C LEU A 43 -2.84 5.24 -13.42
N SER A 44 -1.80 5.90 -12.89
CA SER A 44 -1.05 6.89 -13.64
C SER A 44 -0.15 6.22 -14.70
N LYS A 45 -0.40 6.51 -15.98
CA LYS A 45 0.41 5.98 -17.09
C LYS A 45 1.81 6.61 -17.17
N GLU A 46 1.97 7.80 -16.59
CA GLU A 46 3.21 8.59 -16.65
C GLU A 46 4.29 8.11 -15.69
N SER A 47 3.91 7.48 -14.57
CA SER A 47 4.87 7.07 -13.53
C SER A 47 5.55 5.74 -13.87
N GLY A 48 4.88 4.88 -14.64
CA GLY A 48 5.18 3.46 -14.69
C GLY A 48 4.99 2.84 -13.30
N LEU A 49 4.25 1.74 -13.20
CA LEU A 49 4.21 1.03 -11.93
C LEU A 49 5.62 0.53 -11.60
N GLN A 50 6.18 1.05 -10.50
CA GLN A 50 7.46 0.57 -9.98
C GLN A 50 7.36 -0.90 -9.64
N SER A 51 8.50 -1.60 -9.74
CA SER A 51 8.56 -3.01 -9.37
C SER A 51 8.14 -3.21 -7.92
N LEU A 52 7.40 -4.29 -7.65
CA LEU A 52 7.17 -4.78 -6.29
C LEU A 52 8.40 -5.47 -5.71
N TYR A 53 9.43 -5.74 -6.52
CA TYR A 53 10.63 -6.46 -6.08
C TYR A 53 11.28 -5.84 -4.84
N ASP A 54 11.43 -4.51 -4.79
CA ASP A 54 12.04 -3.83 -3.65
C ASP A 54 11.22 -4.00 -2.36
N ILE A 55 9.90 -4.03 -2.48
CA ILE A 55 8.98 -4.28 -1.36
C ILE A 55 9.09 -5.73 -0.90
N ILE A 56 9.05 -6.69 -1.84
CA ILE A 56 9.14 -8.12 -1.54
C ILE A 56 10.49 -8.45 -0.89
N LYS A 57 11.59 -7.83 -1.35
CA LYS A 57 12.92 -8.00 -0.76
C LYS A 57 12.98 -7.53 0.71
N LEU A 58 12.26 -6.45 1.04
CA LEU A 58 12.13 -5.98 2.42
C LEU A 58 11.12 -6.80 3.25
N THR A 59 10.29 -7.61 2.58
CA THR A 59 9.23 -8.42 3.18
C THR A 59 9.32 -9.91 2.77
N PRO A 60 10.44 -10.60 3.04
CA PRO A 60 10.68 -11.97 2.57
C PRO A 60 9.70 -13.02 3.14
N ARG A 61 8.87 -12.63 4.11
CA ARG A 61 7.80 -13.51 4.62
C ARG A 61 6.62 -13.64 3.65
N ILE A 62 6.53 -12.76 2.65
CA ILE A 62 5.42 -12.71 1.68
C ILE A 62 5.65 -13.74 0.57
N VAL A 63 6.79 -13.69 -0.13
CA VAL A 63 7.17 -14.66 -1.17
C VAL A 63 8.69 -14.88 -1.14
N ASN A 64 9.12 -16.13 -1.26
CA ASN A 64 10.55 -16.50 -1.36
C ASN A 64 10.92 -17.20 -2.68
N ASP A 65 9.94 -17.48 -3.54
CA ASP A 65 10.15 -18.10 -4.84
C ASP A 65 10.30 -17.04 -5.93
N LEU A 66 11.43 -17.06 -6.66
CA LEU A 66 11.75 -16.05 -7.67
C LEU A 66 10.78 -16.05 -8.85
N GLU A 67 10.31 -17.21 -9.29
CA GLU A 67 9.34 -17.31 -10.40
C GLU A 67 8.00 -16.72 -9.99
N VAL A 68 7.59 -16.97 -8.74
CA VAL A 68 6.38 -16.37 -8.18
C VAL A 68 6.53 -14.85 -8.05
N ILE A 69 7.69 -14.36 -7.61
CA ILE A 69 7.97 -12.91 -7.52
C ILE A 69 7.83 -12.24 -8.89
N GLN A 70 8.39 -12.86 -9.94
CA GLN A 70 8.29 -12.33 -11.30
C GLN A 70 6.84 -12.30 -11.79
N SER A 71 6.10 -13.39 -11.61
CA SER A 71 4.68 -13.45 -11.99
C SER A 71 3.86 -12.35 -11.30
N ILE A 72 4.12 -12.12 -10.02
CA ILE A 72 3.46 -11.06 -9.22
C ILE A 72 3.81 -9.67 -9.75
N ASP A 73 5.08 -9.43 -10.03
CA ASP A 73 5.57 -8.14 -10.53
C ASP A 73 5.02 -7.83 -11.93
N ASP A 74 4.86 -8.85 -12.78
CA ASP A 74 4.26 -8.74 -14.11
C ASP A 74 2.75 -8.45 -14.02
N GLU A 75 2.01 -9.17 -13.19
CA GLU A 75 0.58 -8.91 -12.92
C GLU A 75 0.38 -7.48 -12.40
N TRP A 76 1.22 -7.05 -11.46
CA TRP A 76 1.19 -5.71 -10.90
C TRP A 76 1.35 -4.63 -11.96
N ARG A 77 2.39 -4.74 -12.80
CA ARG A 77 2.63 -3.77 -13.89
C ARG A 77 1.54 -3.76 -14.95
N ALA A 78 0.74 -4.80 -15.04
CA ALA A 78 -0.33 -4.90 -16.02
C ALA A 78 -1.63 -4.19 -15.58
N ILE A 79 -1.82 -3.88 -14.28
CA ILE A 79 -3.02 -3.21 -13.74
C ILE A 79 -3.49 -1.98 -14.55
N PRO A 80 -2.61 -1.04 -14.97
CA PRO A 80 -3.02 0.15 -15.73
C PRO A 80 -3.57 -0.18 -17.12
N ASN A 81 -3.38 -1.40 -17.62
CA ASN A 81 -3.93 -1.85 -18.89
C ASN A 81 -5.35 -2.41 -18.74
N TYR A 82 -5.78 -2.74 -17.51
CA TYR A 82 -7.08 -3.33 -17.23
C TYR A 82 -8.05 -2.39 -16.50
N TYR A 83 -7.65 -1.13 -16.24
CA TYR A 83 -8.43 -0.20 -15.43
C TYR A 83 -9.87 0.05 -15.94
N ASP A 84 -10.04 0.17 -17.26
CA ASP A 84 -11.35 0.35 -17.90
C ASP A 84 -12.26 -0.88 -17.70
N ILE A 85 -11.69 -2.09 -17.80
CA ILE A 85 -12.40 -3.36 -17.67
C ILE A 85 -12.84 -3.59 -16.21
N LEU A 86 -11.96 -3.20 -15.28
CA LEU A 86 -12.14 -3.39 -13.84
C LEU A 86 -12.97 -2.28 -13.20
N MET A 87 -13.39 -1.26 -13.97
CA MET A 87 -14.16 -0.10 -13.48
C MET A 87 -13.47 0.58 -12.29
N LEU A 88 -12.15 0.68 -12.34
CA LEU A 88 -11.35 1.28 -11.27
C LEU A 88 -11.46 2.80 -11.33
N ASN A 89 -11.65 3.42 -10.17
CA ASN A 89 -11.73 4.86 -10.05
C ASN A 89 -10.74 5.32 -8.97
N VAL A 90 -9.85 6.25 -9.33
CA VAL A 90 -8.88 6.85 -8.40
C VAL A 90 -9.53 7.58 -7.22
N ASN A 91 -10.80 7.97 -7.36
CA ASN A 91 -11.57 8.65 -6.32
C ASN A 91 -12.32 7.71 -5.38
N ASP A 92 -12.26 6.39 -5.63
CA ASP A 92 -12.78 5.43 -4.66
C ASP A 92 -11.99 5.51 -3.35
N GLU A 93 -12.62 5.14 -2.23
CA GLU A 93 -11.84 4.86 -1.03
C GLU A 93 -10.82 3.76 -1.33
N THR A 94 -9.65 3.83 -0.69
CA THR A 94 -8.53 2.91 -0.98
C THR A 94 -8.95 1.45 -0.86
N ASP A 95 -9.73 1.11 0.16
CA ASP A 95 -10.22 -0.26 0.37
C ASP A 95 -11.20 -0.70 -0.73
N ASP A 96 -12.10 0.18 -1.17
CA ASP A 96 -13.04 -0.10 -2.25
C ASP A 96 -12.33 -0.30 -3.60
N PHE A 97 -11.29 0.50 -3.86
CA PHE A 97 -10.45 0.36 -5.04
C PHE A 97 -9.80 -1.04 -5.10
N TRP A 98 -9.14 -1.45 -4.02
CA TRP A 98 -8.48 -2.74 -3.94
C TRP A 98 -9.48 -3.92 -3.87
N ALA A 99 -10.69 -3.71 -3.34
CA ALA A 99 -11.75 -4.72 -3.36
C ALA A 99 -12.24 -5.01 -4.79
N LYS A 100 -12.39 -3.99 -5.65
CA LYS A 100 -12.80 -4.17 -7.05
C LYS A 100 -11.81 -5.03 -7.85
N LEU A 101 -10.52 -4.91 -7.54
CA LEU A 101 -9.44 -5.73 -8.10
C LEU A 101 -9.55 -7.22 -7.71
N ASN A 102 -10.14 -7.53 -6.54
CA ASN A 102 -10.25 -8.90 -6.05
C ASN A 102 -11.49 -9.65 -6.60
N VAL A 103 -12.48 -8.92 -7.14
CA VAL A 103 -13.82 -9.45 -7.47
C VAL A 103 -13.99 -9.78 -8.96
N LYS A 104 -13.26 -9.12 -9.86
CA LYS A 104 -13.41 -9.31 -11.30
C LYS A 104 -12.19 -10.01 -11.90
N ASP A 105 -12.44 -11.24 -12.28
CA ASP A 105 -11.57 -12.17 -12.99
C ASP A 105 -10.50 -12.84 -12.12
N GLY A 106 -10.51 -14.17 -12.13
CA GLY A 106 -9.40 -15.02 -11.66
C GLY A 106 -8.13 -14.89 -12.52
N ILE A 107 -7.85 -13.69 -13.03
CA ILE A 107 -6.75 -13.34 -13.93
C ILE A 107 -5.78 -12.37 -13.26
N ILE A 108 -6.17 -11.59 -12.23
CA ILE A 108 -5.25 -10.59 -11.65
C ILE A 108 -5.38 -10.56 -10.12
N LEU A 109 -4.24 -10.72 -9.45
CA LEU A 109 -4.00 -10.67 -8.01
C LEU A 109 -4.32 -11.94 -7.23
N SER A 110 -3.55 -12.98 -7.54
CA SER A 110 -3.13 -13.97 -6.53
C SER A 110 -2.49 -13.30 -5.28
N CYS A 111 -1.97 -12.08 -5.45
CA CYS A 111 -1.27 -11.28 -4.44
C CYS A 111 -2.14 -10.78 -3.28
N LEU A 112 -3.37 -10.30 -3.52
CA LEU A 112 -4.24 -9.76 -2.45
C LEU A 112 -4.85 -10.86 -1.57
N LYS A 113 -4.82 -12.11 -2.02
CA LYS A 113 -5.20 -13.26 -1.17
C LYS A 113 -4.21 -13.51 -0.03
N MET A 114 -3.00 -12.94 -0.08
CA MET A 114 -1.96 -13.23 0.91
C MET A 114 -1.90 -12.28 2.10
N SER A 115 -2.59 -11.14 2.10
CA SER A 115 -2.56 -10.17 3.22
C SER A 115 -3.83 -10.10 4.06
N LEU A 116 -4.91 -10.80 3.69
CA LEU A 116 -6.14 -10.89 4.50
C LEU A 116 -6.37 -12.25 5.16
N ILE A 117 -5.42 -13.18 5.05
CA ILE A 117 -5.47 -14.46 5.77
C ILE A 117 -4.42 -14.44 6.88
N LYS A 118 -4.92 -14.10 8.09
CA LYS A 118 -4.33 -14.29 9.42
C LYS A 118 -3.29 -13.26 9.89
N CYS A 119 -3.80 -12.12 10.34
CA CYS A 119 -3.50 -11.64 11.69
C CYS A 119 -4.77 -11.79 12.54
#